data_AF-A0A5B8VN79-F1
#
_entry.id   AF-A0A5B8VN79-F1
#
_cell.length_a   1.000
_cell.length_b   1.000
_cell.length_c   1.000
_cell.angle_alpha   90.00
_cell.angle_beta   90.00
_cell.angle_gamma   90.00
#
_symmetry.space_group_name_H-M   'P 1'
#
loop_
_entity.id
_entity.type
_entity.pdbx_description
1 polymer ?
#
loop_
_entity_poly.entity_id
_entity_poly.type
_entity_poly.pdbx_seq_one_letter_code
_entity_poly.pdbx_strand_id
1 'polypeptide(L)'
;MARHLTEKQEQIARLIRNHYKIREPDEMVEILFDMVSHQEMRLFIYRFISTAYSKDLWTDSLASSVMHMTGLLKTFINTANFYKQYKDIGFNKVPCIPDAMSNFDFEPSTFFMTQNIPQMLTLHELTAPMHVFKSLFNYATAEQWTELIDELEKYALSYNDYRDSGNYHSSLTLFSLLSKMIDALQVIKLSMDRL
;
A
#
# COMPACT_ATOMS: atom_id res chain seq x y z
N MET A 1 -14.96 -8.40 -24.41
CA MET A 1 -13.97 -7.72 -23.56
C MET A 1 -14.57 -6.64 -22.66
N ALA A 2 -15.33 -5.65 -23.18
CA ALA A 2 -15.88 -4.57 -22.35
C ALA A 2 -16.82 -5.01 -21.19
N ARG A 3 -17.64 -6.06 -21.37
CA ARG A 3 -18.53 -6.60 -20.32
C ARG A 3 -17.80 -7.28 -19.15
N HIS A 4 -16.64 -7.88 -19.41
CA HIS A 4 -15.89 -8.64 -18.40
C HIS A 4 -15.13 -7.71 -17.44
N LEU A 5 -14.69 -6.55 -17.92
CA LEU A 5 -14.12 -5.49 -17.09
C LEU A 5 -15.16 -4.87 -16.15
N THR A 6 -16.42 -4.73 -16.61
CA THR A 6 -17.50 -4.10 -15.82
C THR A 6 -17.95 -5.00 -14.68
N GLU A 7 -18.07 -6.32 -14.91
CA GLU A 7 -18.37 -7.28 -13.83
C GLU A 7 -17.25 -7.33 -12.78
N LYS A 8 -15.97 -7.35 -13.20
CA LYS A 8 -14.83 -7.34 -12.27
C LYS A 8 -14.83 -6.04 -11.44
N GLN A 9 -15.02 -4.87 -12.08
CA GLN A 9 -15.13 -3.57 -11.41
C GLN A 9 -16.32 -3.47 -10.45
N GLU A 10 -17.45 -4.10 -10.77
CA GLU A 10 -18.64 -4.08 -9.92
C GLU A 10 -18.52 -5.05 -8.73
N GLN A 11 -17.85 -6.19 -8.93
CA GLN A 11 -17.47 -7.11 -7.87
C GLN A 11 -16.47 -6.45 -6.91
N ILE A 12 -15.51 -5.71 -7.45
CA ILE A 12 -14.56 -4.87 -6.73
C ILE A 12 -15.25 -3.73 -5.95
N ALA A 13 -16.18 -3.01 -6.57
CA ALA A 13 -16.92 -1.93 -5.92
C ALA A 13 -17.85 -2.46 -4.81
N ARG A 14 -18.28 -3.73 -4.90
CA ARG A 14 -18.97 -4.45 -3.82
C ARG A 14 -17.99 -4.89 -2.73
N LEU A 15 -16.78 -5.33 -3.06
CA LEU A 15 -15.73 -5.69 -2.09
C LEU A 15 -15.29 -4.48 -1.25
N ILE A 16 -15.09 -3.32 -1.90
CA ILE A 16 -14.77 -2.04 -1.26
C ILE A 16 -15.94 -1.55 -0.38
N ARG A 17 -17.19 -1.64 -0.84
CA ARG A 17 -18.37 -1.20 -0.08
C ARG A 17 -18.73 -2.09 1.11
N ASN A 18 -18.47 -3.39 1.03
CA ASN A 18 -19.03 -4.35 1.97
C ASN A 18 -18.04 -4.81 3.07
N HIS A 19 -16.82 -4.25 3.14
CA HIS A 19 -15.80 -4.64 4.13
C HIS A 19 -15.73 -6.16 4.31
N TYR A 20 -15.73 -6.93 3.21
CA TYR A 20 -15.74 -8.38 3.32
C TYR A 20 -14.51 -8.81 4.10
N LYS A 21 -14.72 -9.67 5.10
CA LYS A 21 -13.66 -10.48 5.72
C LYS A 21 -12.80 -11.01 4.58
N ILE A 22 -11.60 -10.45 4.41
CA ILE A 22 -10.61 -10.94 3.48
C ILE A 22 -10.46 -12.44 3.83
N ARG A 23 -10.93 -13.33 2.97
CA ARG A 23 -10.79 -14.77 3.20
C ARG A 23 -9.49 -15.28 2.61
N GLU A 24 -9.02 -14.60 1.56
CA GLU A 24 -7.85 -14.94 0.77
C GLU A 24 -7.08 -13.63 0.50
N PRO A 25 -6.07 -13.31 1.31
CA PRO A 25 -5.34 -12.04 1.19
C PRO A 25 -4.48 -11.97 -0.07
N ASP A 26 -4.06 -13.13 -0.56
CA ASP A 26 -3.29 -13.32 -1.77
C ASP A 26 -4.07 -12.86 -3.01
N GLU A 27 -5.31 -13.33 -3.17
CA GLU A 27 -6.23 -12.88 -4.22
C GLU A 27 -6.48 -11.36 -4.13
N MET A 28 -6.59 -10.83 -2.90
CA MET A 28 -6.80 -9.40 -2.69
C MET A 28 -5.61 -8.56 -3.15
N VAL A 29 -4.38 -9.04 -2.92
CA VAL A 29 -3.16 -8.37 -3.40
C VAL A 29 -3.11 -8.34 -4.92
N GLU A 30 -3.43 -9.44 -5.59
CA GLU A 30 -3.50 -9.49 -7.05
C GLU A 30 -4.54 -8.50 -7.58
N ILE A 31 -5.75 -8.53 -7.05
CA ILE A 31 -6.85 -7.63 -7.44
C ILE A 31 -6.45 -6.16 -7.25
N LEU A 32 -5.78 -5.81 -6.17
CA LEU A 32 -5.34 -4.44 -5.91
C LEU A 32 -4.30 -3.97 -6.93
N PHE A 33 -3.29 -4.79 -7.24
CA PHE A 33 -2.27 -4.41 -8.22
C PHE A 33 -2.73 -4.53 -9.68
N ASP A 34 -3.83 -5.24 -9.95
CA ASP A 34 -4.57 -5.18 -11.22
C ASP A 34 -5.30 -3.85 -11.40
N MET A 35 -5.77 -3.22 -10.31
CA MET A 35 -6.50 -1.96 -10.35
C MET A 35 -5.59 -0.74 -10.47
N VAL A 36 -4.44 -0.78 -9.80
CA VAL A 36 -3.49 0.31 -9.74
C VAL A 36 -2.09 -0.27 -9.73
N SER A 37 -1.24 0.20 -10.64
CA SER A 37 0.13 -0.29 -10.68
C SER A 37 0.89 0.11 -9.41
N HIS A 38 1.90 -0.69 -9.06
CA HIS A 38 2.81 -0.41 -7.95
C HIS A 38 3.40 1.01 -8.03
N GLN A 39 3.80 1.44 -9.23
CA GLN A 39 4.35 2.77 -9.46
C GLN A 39 3.32 3.88 -9.29
N GLU A 40 2.10 3.71 -9.82
CA GLU A 40 1.01 4.69 -9.66
C GLU A 40 0.66 4.89 -8.19
N MET A 41 0.55 3.82 -7.42
CA MET A 41 0.24 3.93 -5.99
C MET A 41 1.39 4.62 -5.21
N ARG A 42 2.65 4.35 -5.54
CA ARG A 42 3.80 5.06 -4.93
C ARG A 42 3.79 6.55 -5.26
N LEU A 43 3.56 6.90 -6.52
CA LEU A 43 3.48 8.30 -6.95
C LEU A 43 2.30 9.01 -6.27
N PHE A 44 1.17 8.32 -6.15
CA PHE A 44 0.02 8.80 -5.42
C PHE A 44 0.36 9.09 -3.96
N ILE A 45 0.94 8.16 -3.22
CA ILE A 45 1.33 8.36 -1.81
C ILE A 45 2.25 9.59 -1.65
N TYR A 46 3.25 9.72 -2.51
CA TYR A 46 4.16 10.87 -2.50
C TYR A 46 3.39 12.19 -2.68
N ARG A 47 2.61 12.30 -3.76
CA ARG A 47 1.84 13.51 -4.06
C ARG A 47 0.82 13.80 -2.97
N PHE A 48 0.12 12.78 -2.49
CA PHE A 48 -0.96 12.88 -1.51
C PHE A 48 -0.47 13.49 -0.21
N ILE A 49 0.64 12.96 0.32
CA ILE A 49 1.25 13.45 1.54
C ILE A 49 1.90 14.82 1.31
N SER A 50 2.56 15.03 0.17
CA SER A 50 3.16 16.34 -0.14
C SER A 50 2.09 17.43 -0.18
N THR A 51 0.98 17.20 -0.87
CA THR A 51 -0.13 18.16 -1.00
C THR A 51 -0.76 18.42 0.36
N ALA A 52 -1.10 17.39 1.15
CA ALA A 52 -1.72 17.56 2.47
C ALA A 52 -0.87 18.37 3.47
N TYR A 53 0.47 18.33 3.33
CA TYR A 53 1.43 19.05 4.19
C TYR A 53 2.01 20.32 3.55
N SER A 54 1.35 20.79 2.50
CA SER A 54 1.68 22.02 1.78
C SER A 54 0.42 22.89 1.69
N LYS A 55 0.60 24.16 1.32
CA LYS A 55 -0.53 25.02 0.93
C LYS A 55 -0.94 24.83 -0.54
N ASP A 56 -0.40 23.81 -1.19
CA ASP A 56 -0.73 23.48 -2.56
C ASP A 56 -2.04 22.70 -2.59
N LEU A 57 -2.85 22.97 -3.60
CA LEU A 57 -4.05 22.18 -3.87
C LEU A 57 -3.70 21.02 -4.78
N TRP A 58 -4.42 19.91 -4.63
CA TRP A 58 -4.43 18.88 -5.66
C TRP A 58 -5.08 19.44 -6.95
N THR A 59 -4.26 19.85 -7.92
CA THR A 59 -4.72 20.50 -9.16
C THR A 59 -4.97 19.52 -10.31
N ASP A 60 -4.48 18.28 -10.22
CA ASP A 60 -4.67 17.26 -11.26
C ASP A 60 -6.09 16.67 -11.17
N SER A 61 -7.01 17.36 -11.86
CA SER A 61 -8.39 17.02 -12.24
C SER A 61 -9.13 15.93 -11.45
N LEU A 62 -10.14 16.42 -10.72
CA LEU A 62 -11.24 15.75 -10.04
C LEU A 62 -10.91 15.19 -8.65
N ALA A 63 -11.51 15.80 -7.62
CA ALA A 63 -11.54 15.28 -6.25
C ALA A 63 -11.95 13.80 -6.19
N SER A 64 -12.77 13.32 -7.14
CA SER A 64 -13.11 11.91 -7.28
C SER A 64 -11.90 10.99 -7.49
N SER A 65 -10.85 11.45 -8.18
CA SER A 65 -9.62 10.69 -8.40
C SER A 65 -8.84 10.52 -7.10
N VAL A 66 -8.74 11.59 -6.31
CA VAL A 66 -8.12 11.53 -4.97
C VAL A 66 -8.93 10.60 -4.07
N MET A 67 -10.24 10.79 -3.98
CA MET A 67 -11.15 9.95 -3.18
C MET A 67 -11.10 8.47 -3.60
N HIS A 68 -10.96 8.19 -4.90
CA HIS A 68 -10.81 6.82 -5.39
C HIS A 68 -9.48 6.21 -4.93
N MET A 69 -8.38 6.94 -5.10
CA MET A 69 -7.04 6.46 -4.75
C MET A 69 -6.83 6.34 -3.24
N THR A 70 -7.41 7.24 -2.42
CA THR A 70 -7.45 7.08 -0.96
C THR A 70 -8.29 5.86 -0.56
N GLY A 71 -9.41 5.60 -1.25
CA GLY A 71 -10.19 4.38 -1.07
C GLY A 71 -9.39 3.10 -1.35
N LEU A 72 -8.60 3.10 -2.44
CA LEU A 72 -7.67 2.00 -2.73
C LEU A 72 -6.60 1.90 -1.65
N LEU A 73 -5.97 3.01 -1.24
CA LEU A 73 -4.93 3.02 -0.20
C LEU A 73 -5.43 2.45 1.13
N LYS A 74 -6.63 2.81 1.58
CA LYS A 74 -7.26 2.20 2.76
C LYS A 74 -7.46 0.70 2.59
N THR A 75 -7.77 0.25 1.38
CA THR A 75 -7.90 -1.17 1.07
C THR A 75 -6.55 -1.88 1.15
N PHE A 76 -5.47 -1.28 0.64
CA PHE A 76 -4.09 -1.79 0.86
C PHE A 76 -3.74 -1.89 2.35
N ILE A 77 -4.10 -0.89 3.16
CA ILE A 77 -3.90 -0.91 4.62
C ILE A 77 -4.65 -2.07 5.26
N ASN A 78 -5.91 -2.28 4.90
CA ASN A 78 -6.70 -3.40 5.42
C ASN A 78 -6.13 -4.76 5.02
N THR A 79 -5.65 -4.91 3.78
CA THR A 79 -4.97 -6.12 3.32
C THR A 79 -3.68 -6.37 4.11
N ALA A 80 -2.86 -5.34 4.34
CA ALA A 80 -1.66 -5.44 5.17
C ALA A 80 -1.99 -5.85 6.62
N ASN A 81 -3.07 -5.29 7.19
CA ASN A 81 -3.52 -5.64 8.55
C ASN A 81 -3.95 -7.11 8.62
N PHE A 82 -4.62 -7.60 7.58
CA PHE A 82 -4.97 -9.00 7.49
C PHE A 82 -3.74 -9.90 7.46
N TYR A 83 -2.72 -9.61 6.64
CA TYR A 83 -1.46 -10.37 6.65
C TYR A 83 -0.77 -10.37 8.01
N LYS A 84 -0.77 -9.23 8.72
CA LYS A 84 -0.25 -9.15 10.09
C LYS A 84 -0.98 -10.15 10.99
N GLN A 85 -2.31 -10.17 10.97
CA GLN A 85 -3.13 -11.08 11.77
C GLN A 85 -3.01 -12.54 11.33
N TYR A 86 -2.82 -12.80 10.04
CA TYR A 86 -2.69 -14.15 9.47
C TYR A 86 -1.49 -14.91 10.04
N LYS A 87 -0.38 -14.21 10.33
CA LYS A 87 0.80 -14.77 10.99
C LYS A 87 0.55 -15.09 12.47
N ASP A 88 -0.23 -14.27 13.16
CA ASP A 88 -0.54 -14.47 14.59
C ASP A 88 -1.51 -15.65 14.81
N ILE A 89 -2.23 -16.09 13.77
CA ILE A 89 -3.17 -17.24 13.79
C ILE A 89 -2.48 -18.57 13.44
N GLY A 90 -1.17 -18.58 13.19
CA GLY A 90 -0.38 -19.82 13.05
C GLY A 90 -0.26 -20.39 11.63
N PHE A 91 -0.65 -19.64 10.60
CA PHE A 91 -0.37 -20.01 9.21
C PHE A 91 1.02 -19.50 8.80
N ASN A 92 2.03 -20.38 8.92
CA ASN A 92 3.44 -20.09 8.59
C ASN A 92 3.75 -20.05 7.09
N LYS A 93 2.77 -20.25 6.20
CA LYS A 93 2.97 -20.22 4.74
C LYS A 93 2.72 -18.81 4.20
N VAL A 94 3.48 -17.84 4.66
CA VAL A 94 3.71 -16.66 3.82
C VAL A 94 4.83 -17.07 2.86
N PRO A 95 4.70 -16.84 1.55
CA PRO A 95 5.79 -17.12 0.62
C PRO A 95 6.98 -16.21 0.96
N CYS A 96 7.87 -16.72 1.81
CA CYS A 96 9.23 -16.24 1.90
C CYS A 96 9.84 -16.43 0.51
N ILE A 97 10.53 -15.41 0.00
CA ILE A 97 11.36 -15.62 -1.18
C ILE A 97 12.34 -16.76 -0.81
N PRO A 98 12.38 -17.87 -1.56
CA PRO A 98 13.20 -19.02 -1.19
C PRO A 98 14.67 -18.60 -1.02
N ASP A 99 15.43 -19.40 -0.27
CA ASP A 99 16.90 -19.34 -0.14
C ASP A 99 17.66 -19.28 -1.49
N ALA A 100 16.97 -19.37 -2.63
CA ALA A 100 17.48 -18.93 -3.91
C ALA A 100 18.05 -17.48 -3.87
N MET A 101 17.57 -16.58 -3.01
CA MET A 101 18.22 -15.26 -2.84
C MET A 101 19.48 -15.29 -1.95
N SER A 102 19.74 -16.35 -1.17
CA SER A 102 20.94 -16.44 -0.33
C SER A 102 22.19 -16.90 -1.09
N ASN A 103 22.00 -17.53 -2.27
CA ASN A 103 23.07 -18.02 -3.14
C ASN A 103 23.17 -17.31 -4.49
N PHE A 104 22.39 -16.24 -4.72
CA PHE A 104 22.71 -15.35 -5.83
C PHE A 104 23.93 -14.54 -5.41
N ASP A 105 25.03 -14.68 -6.15
CA ASP A 105 26.10 -13.67 -6.20
C ASP A 105 25.47 -12.38 -6.72
N PHE A 106 24.83 -11.64 -5.81
CA PHE A 106 24.13 -10.41 -6.07
C PHE A 106 25.16 -9.33 -6.36
N GLU A 107 25.46 -9.11 -7.64
CA GLU A 107 26.01 -7.82 -8.05
C GLU A 107 24.92 -6.76 -7.77
N PRO A 108 25.15 -5.81 -6.83
CA PRO A 108 24.15 -4.80 -6.49
C PRO A 108 23.71 -3.97 -7.70
N SER A 109 24.53 -3.93 -8.76
CA SER A 109 24.38 -3.12 -9.97
C SER A 109 23.22 -3.54 -10.90
N THR A 110 22.76 -4.79 -10.89
CA THR A 110 21.73 -5.26 -11.84
C THR A 110 20.29 -5.07 -11.34
N PHE A 111 20.11 -4.83 -10.04
CA PHE A 111 18.79 -4.57 -9.45
C PHE A 111 18.31 -3.12 -9.63
N PHE A 112 19.21 -2.18 -9.96
CA PHE A 112 18.88 -0.75 -10.01
C PHE A 112 18.14 -0.28 -11.26
N MET A 113 17.84 -1.14 -12.25
CA MET A 113 17.34 -0.69 -13.56
C MET A 113 15.92 -1.14 -13.97
N THR A 114 15.10 -1.69 -13.07
CA THR A 114 13.70 -2.04 -13.43
C THR A 114 12.66 -1.33 -12.55
N GLN A 115 11.63 -0.79 -13.18
CA GLN A 115 10.69 0.20 -12.60
C GLN A 115 9.66 -0.38 -11.60
N ASN A 116 9.73 -1.67 -11.26
CA ASN A 116 8.75 -2.38 -10.43
C ASN A 116 9.33 -2.88 -9.10
N ILE A 117 10.46 -2.31 -8.66
CA ILE A 117 11.16 -2.79 -7.46
C ILE A 117 10.78 -1.98 -6.22
N PRO A 118 10.57 -2.65 -5.07
CA PRO A 118 10.50 -2.05 -3.74
C PRO A 118 11.76 -1.22 -3.41
N GLN A 119 11.65 0.10 -3.42
CA GLN A 119 12.80 0.99 -3.22
C GLN A 119 13.01 1.41 -1.77
N MET A 120 12.00 1.22 -0.91
CA MET A 120 12.05 1.65 0.48
C MET A 120 12.38 0.52 1.45
N LEU A 121 12.38 -0.74 0.99
CA LEU A 121 12.63 -1.89 1.85
C LEU A 121 14.13 -2.11 2.07
N THR A 122 14.48 -2.37 3.32
CA THR A 122 15.78 -2.97 3.65
C THR A 122 15.87 -4.41 3.14
N LEU A 123 17.07 -4.96 3.01
CA LEU A 123 17.27 -6.37 2.62
C LEU A 123 16.49 -7.34 3.51
N HIS A 124 16.45 -7.09 4.82
CA HIS A 124 15.66 -7.87 5.76
C HIS A 124 14.14 -7.76 5.51
N GLU A 125 13.65 -6.56 5.16
CA GLU A 125 12.24 -6.38 4.83
C GLU A 125 11.86 -6.97 3.46
N LEU A 126 12.81 -7.10 2.52
CA LEU A 126 12.61 -7.81 1.25
C LEU A 126 12.42 -9.31 1.47
N THR A 127 13.22 -9.93 2.35
CA THR A 127 13.11 -11.37 2.63
C THR A 127 12.01 -11.68 3.65
N ALA A 128 11.58 -10.69 4.43
CA ALA A 128 10.54 -10.83 5.45
C ALA A 128 9.55 -9.64 5.43
N PRO A 129 8.73 -9.49 4.37
CA PRO A 129 7.82 -8.34 4.18
C PRO A 129 6.83 -8.14 5.33
N MET A 130 6.52 -9.20 6.07
CA MET A 130 5.66 -9.14 7.27
C MET A 130 6.20 -8.20 8.37
N HIS A 131 7.52 -7.97 8.44
CA HIS A 131 8.09 -7.03 9.40
C HIS A 131 7.66 -5.59 9.13
N VAL A 132 7.42 -5.25 7.86
CA VAL A 132 6.91 -3.94 7.49
C VAL A 132 5.52 -3.71 8.07
N PHE A 133 4.64 -4.71 7.97
CA PHE A 133 3.28 -4.61 8.50
C PHE A 133 3.29 -4.50 10.04
N LYS A 134 4.19 -5.21 10.72
CA LYS A 134 4.37 -5.03 12.16
C LYS A 134 4.77 -3.60 12.51
N SER A 135 5.76 -3.03 11.82
CA SER A 135 6.20 -1.64 12.03
C SER A 135 5.08 -0.64 11.74
N LEU A 136 4.36 -0.81 10.63
CA LEU A 136 3.22 0.01 10.24
C LEU A 136 2.14 0.02 11.33
N PHE A 137 1.77 -1.15 11.85
CA PHE A 137 0.70 -1.29 12.84
C PHE A 137 1.15 -1.16 14.30
N ASN A 138 2.45 -0.97 14.55
CA ASN A 138 2.96 -0.48 15.82
C ASN A 138 2.90 1.05 15.89
N TYR A 139 2.95 1.72 14.74
CA TYR A 139 2.80 3.17 14.66
C TYR A 139 1.35 3.61 14.89
N ALA A 140 0.39 2.96 14.21
CA ALA A 140 -1.04 3.22 14.36
C ALA A 140 -1.85 1.96 14.00
N THR A 141 -3.02 1.75 14.59
CA THR A 141 -3.92 0.65 14.22
C THR A 141 -4.47 0.85 12.81
N ALA A 142 -5.06 -0.20 12.20
CA ALA A 142 -5.69 -0.06 10.88
C ALA A 142 -6.85 0.97 10.86
N GLU A 143 -7.58 1.07 11.97
CA GLU A 143 -8.64 2.06 12.17
C GLU A 143 -8.04 3.47 12.22
N GLN A 144 -7.02 3.69 13.06
CA GLN A 144 -6.31 4.97 13.16
C GLN A 144 -5.65 5.38 11.83
N TRP A 145 -5.10 4.43 11.08
CA TRP A 145 -4.60 4.69 9.73
C TRP A 145 -5.70 5.12 8.78
N THR A 146 -6.88 4.49 8.84
CA THR A 146 -8.02 4.86 8.00
C THR A 146 -8.50 6.28 8.32
N GLU A 147 -8.64 6.61 9.60
CA GLU A 147 -8.97 7.95 10.08
C GLU A 147 -7.92 8.98 9.62
N LEU A 148 -6.63 8.65 9.73
CA LEU A 148 -5.56 9.53 9.28
C LEU A 148 -5.60 9.78 7.76
N ILE A 149 -5.87 8.74 6.95
CA ILE A 149 -6.05 8.93 5.51
C ILE A 149 -7.26 9.82 5.22
N ASP A 150 -8.36 9.66 5.95
CA ASP A 150 -9.55 10.53 5.85
C ASP A 150 -9.25 11.99 6.23
N GLU A 151 -8.43 12.21 7.26
CA GLU A 151 -7.96 13.55 7.59
C GLU A 151 -7.11 14.13 6.47
N LEU A 152 -6.06 13.43 6.05
CA LEU A 152 -5.16 13.89 4.99
C LEU A 152 -5.88 14.17 3.68
N GLU A 153 -6.93 13.41 3.35
CA GLU A 153 -7.79 13.67 2.21
C GLU A 153 -8.46 15.04 2.27
N LYS A 154 -9.00 15.41 3.44
CA LYS A 154 -9.62 16.74 3.64
C LYS A 154 -8.60 17.85 3.40
N TYR A 155 -7.37 17.69 3.88
CA TYR A 155 -6.32 18.70 3.71
C TYR A 155 -5.80 18.76 2.28
N ALA A 156 -5.55 17.62 1.64
CA ALA A 156 -5.12 17.56 0.24
C ALA A 156 -6.15 18.18 -0.74
N LEU A 157 -7.43 18.23 -0.34
CA LEU A 157 -8.53 18.82 -1.10
C LEU A 157 -8.91 20.23 -0.60
N SER A 158 -8.18 20.82 0.34
CA SER A 158 -8.45 22.14 0.90
C SER A 158 -7.24 23.06 0.84
N TYR A 159 -7.44 24.35 1.06
CA TYR A 159 -6.35 25.32 1.19
C TYR A 159 -5.65 25.30 2.56
N ASN A 160 -6.09 24.43 3.47
CA ASN A 160 -5.53 24.33 4.81
C ASN A 160 -4.32 23.39 4.80
N ASP A 161 -3.29 23.70 5.58
CA ASP A 161 -2.14 22.83 5.78
C ASP A 161 -2.43 21.87 6.95
N TYR A 162 -2.17 20.57 6.78
CA TYR A 162 -2.30 19.60 7.87
C TYR A 162 -1.47 20.00 9.10
N ARG A 163 -0.35 20.71 8.93
CA ARG A 163 0.48 21.21 10.05
C ARG A 163 -0.29 22.16 10.97
N ASP A 164 -1.29 22.85 10.45
CA ASP A 164 -2.09 23.81 11.21
C ASP A 164 -3.16 23.09 12.07
N SER A 165 -3.33 21.77 11.90
CA SER A 165 -4.31 20.96 12.65
C SER A 165 -3.94 20.70 14.12
N GLY A 166 -2.67 20.93 14.50
CA GLY A 166 -2.14 20.57 15.81
C GLY A 166 -1.82 19.08 16.00
N ASN A 167 -2.10 18.23 15.01
CA ASN A 167 -1.68 16.82 14.99
C ASN A 167 -0.25 16.69 14.43
N TYR A 168 0.69 16.21 15.26
CA TYR A 168 2.11 16.10 14.88
C TYR A 168 2.47 14.72 14.32
N HIS A 169 1.87 14.37 13.18
CA HIS A 169 2.41 13.27 12.37
C HIS A 169 3.50 13.81 11.43
N SER A 170 4.65 13.12 11.39
CA SER A 170 5.74 13.49 10.48
C SER A 170 5.40 13.03 9.06
N SER A 171 5.32 13.96 8.11
CA SER A 171 5.06 13.65 6.69
C SER A 171 6.04 12.63 6.13
N LEU A 172 7.33 12.73 6.50
CA LEU A 172 8.36 11.77 6.11
C LEU A 172 8.10 10.38 6.70
N THR A 173 7.64 10.32 7.95
CA THR A 173 7.31 9.04 8.61
C THR A 173 6.11 8.39 7.93
N LEU A 174 5.05 9.16 7.67
CA LEU A 174 3.86 8.66 6.96
C LEU A 174 4.22 8.15 5.57
N PHE A 175 4.99 8.94 4.82
CA PHE A 175 5.45 8.59 3.47
C PHE A 175 6.27 7.30 3.48
N SER A 176 7.22 7.19 4.40
CA SER A 176 8.07 6.01 4.53
C SER A 176 7.25 4.76 4.87
N LEU A 177 6.39 4.82 5.88
CA LEU A 177 5.59 3.67 6.32
C LEU A 177 4.61 3.19 5.25
N LEU A 178 3.88 4.11 4.59
CA LEU A 178 2.93 3.76 3.53
C LEU A 178 3.66 3.24 2.28
N SER A 179 4.78 3.85 1.89
CA SER A 179 5.56 3.38 0.74
C SER A 179 6.12 1.99 0.98
N LYS A 180 6.70 1.73 2.17
CA LYS A 180 7.18 0.40 2.55
C LYS A 180 6.06 -0.64 2.53
N MET A 181 4.86 -0.29 2.98
CA MET A 181 3.71 -1.20 2.95
C MET A 181 3.37 -1.64 1.53
N ILE A 182 3.26 -0.69 0.60
CA ILE A 182 2.98 -0.96 -0.81
C ILE A 182 4.07 -1.85 -1.43
N ASP A 183 5.31 -1.50 -1.16
CA ASP A 183 6.49 -2.26 -1.53
C ASP A 183 6.46 -3.72 -1.00
N ALA A 184 6.10 -3.91 0.27
CA ALA A 184 6.00 -5.23 0.89
C ALA A 184 4.87 -6.08 0.29
N LEU A 185 3.72 -5.48 -0.02
CA LEU A 185 2.63 -6.18 -0.71
C LEU A 185 3.02 -6.56 -2.14
N GLN A 186 3.80 -5.73 -2.83
CA GLN A 186 4.33 -6.06 -4.16
C GLN A 186 5.31 -7.25 -4.10
N VAL A 187 6.16 -7.32 -3.06
CA VAL A 187 7.02 -8.50 -2.85
C VAL A 187 6.20 -9.77 -2.71
N ILE A 188 5.12 -9.72 -1.91
CA ILE A 188 4.23 -10.87 -1.71
C ILE A 188 3.58 -11.28 -3.03
N LYS A 189 3.10 -10.31 -3.83
CA LYS A 189 2.59 -10.58 -5.19
C LYS A 189 3.60 -11.36 -6.03
N LEU A 190 4.82 -10.86 -6.11
CA LEU A 190 5.87 -11.45 -6.95
C LEU A 190 6.33 -12.83 -6.46
N SER A 191 6.18 -13.14 -5.16
CA SER A 191 6.51 -14.46 -4.65
C SER A 191 5.42 -15.50 -4.91
N MET A 192 4.15 -15.06 -5.08
CA MET A 192 3.04 -15.92 -5.51
C MET A 192 3.16 -16.30 -7.00
N ASP A 193 3.50 -15.35 -7.86
CA ASP A 193 3.69 -15.56 -9.31
C ASP A 193 4.83 -16.58 -9.64
N ARG A 194 5.64 -16.98 -8.66
CA ARG A 194 6.79 -17.88 -8.81
C ARG A 194 6.54 -19.32 -8.32
N LEU A 195 5.38 -19.59 -7.73
CA LEU A 195 4.97 -20.92 -7.24
C LEU A 195 4.12 -21.65 -8.28
#